data_AF-A0A0T6AM04-F1
#
_entry.id   AF-A0A0T6AM04-F1
#
_cell.length_a   1.000
_cell.length_b   1.000
_cell.length_c   1.000
_cell.angle_alpha   90.00
_cell.angle_beta   90.00
_cell.angle_gamma   90.00
#
_symmetry.space_group_name_H-M   'P 1'
#
loop_
_entity.id
_entity.type
_entity.pdbx_description
1 polymer ?
#
loop_
_entity_poly.entity_id
_entity_poly.type
_entity_poly.pdbx_seq_one_letter_code
_entity_poly.pdbx_strand_id
1 'polypeptide(L)'
;MEIPVISQAVMVLIGAIVFGAATVKGVAGLGFPLITVPLVANIVGPHAAVVIIAVPTVASNLFMVAHGGGTVARLRQLAWLIVGLVAGAAVSARLLRDINPAVLGLILGVIAVGYAGAELVRVPLRLPA
;
A
#
# COMPACT_ATOMS: atom_id res chain seq x y z
N MET A 1 7.68 14.86 16.00
CA MET A 1 6.77 14.55 14.88
C MET A 1 5.38 14.91 15.38
N GLU A 2 4.98 16.16 15.18
CA GLU A 2 3.62 16.59 15.53
C GLU A 2 2.69 15.90 14.54
N ILE A 3 1.79 15.04 15.01
CA ILE A 3 0.73 14.55 14.13
C ILE A 3 -0.13 15.78 13.85
N PRO A 4 -0.21 16.25 12.59
CA PRO A 4 -1.05 17.40 12.28
C PRO A 4 -2.45 17.06 12.77
N VAL A 5 -3.09 17.99 13.50
CA VAL A 5 -4.48 17.80 13.92
C VAL A 5 -5.32 17.72 12.65
N ILE A 6 -5.61 16.50 12.22
CA ILE A 6 -6.36 16.23 11.00
C ILE A 6 -7.80 16.66 11.27
N SER A 7 -8.32 17.58 10.45
CA SER A 7 -9.72 18.00 10.58
C SER A 7 -10.66 16.81 10.35
N GLN A 8 -11.83 16.84 10.98
CA GLN A 8 -12.83 15.76 10.82
C GLN A 8 -13.15 15.50 9.34
N ALA A 9 -13.24 16.56 8.53
CA ALA A 9 -13.48 16.46 7.09
C ALA A 9 -12.36 15.67 6.37
N VAL A 10 -11.09 15.93 6.70
CA VAL A 10 -9.96 15.22 6.11
C VAL A 10 -9.96 13.74 6.54
N MET A 11 -10.29 13.45 7.80
CA MET A 11 -10.37 12.07 8.28
C MET A 11 -11.46 11.28 7.56
N VAL A 12 -12.63 11.89 7.33
CA VAL A 12 -13.72 11.29 6.55
C VAL A 12 -13.28 11.03 5.11
N LEU A 13 -12.59 11.99 4.48
CA LEU A 13 -12.09 11.85 3.12
C LEU A 13 -11.05 10.71 2.99
N ILE A 14 -10.08 10.64 3.91
CA ILE A 14 -9.10 9.54 3.95
C ILE A 14 -9.82 8.20 4.15
N GLY A 15 -10.81 8.15 5.04
CA GLY A 15 -11.64 6.96 5.26
C GLY A 15 -12.35 6.51 3.98
N ALA A 16 -12.94 7.44 3.22
CA ALA A 16 -13.59 7.15 1.95
C ALA A 16 -12.60 6.61 0.89
N ILE A 17 -11.41 7.20 0.79
CA ILE A 17 -10.33 6.73 -0.11
C ILE A 17 -9.91 5.31 0.26
N VAL A 18 -9.67 5.06 1.55
CA VAL A 18 -9.29 3.74 2.07
C VAL A 18 -10.39 2.72 1.78
N PHE A 19 -11.65 3.07 2.02
CA PHE A 19 -12.79 2.19 1.75
C PHE A 19 -12.88 1.81 0.27
N GLY A 20 -12.88 2.78 -0.63
CA GLY A 20 -12.95 2.53 -2.08
C GLY A 20 -11.78 1.69 -2.59
N ALA A 21 -10.55 2.01 -2.16
CA ALA A 21 -9.37 1.23 -2.55
C ALA A 21 -9.36 -0.18 -1.95
N ALA A 22 -9.94 -0.37 -0.75
CA ALA A 22 -10.09 -1.69 -0.16
C ALA A 22 -11.05 -2.57 -0.98
N THR A 23 -12.11 -1.98 -1.53
CA THR A 23 -12.99 -2.67 -2.50
C THR A 23 -12.21 -3.10 -3.74
N VAL A 24 -11.38 -2.22 -4.31
CA VAL A 24 -10.52 -2.55 -5.46
C VAL A 24 -9.58 -3.71 -5.11
N LYS A 25 -8.94 -3.67 -3.95
CA LYS A 25 -8.09 -4.79 -3.47
C LYS A 25 -8.88 -6.09 -3.32
N GLY A 26 -10.13 -6.02 -2.84
CA GLY A 26 -10.99 -7.20 -2.70
C GLY A 26 -11.26 -7.88 -4.04
N VAL A 27 -11.41 -7.10 -5.12
CA VAL A 27 -11.66 -7.60 -6.48
C VAL A 27 -10.36 -7.99 -7.20
N ALA A 28 -9.36 -7.11 -7.19
CA ALA A 28 -8.12 -7.27 -7.94
C ALA A 28 -7.04 -8.07 -7.20
N GLY A 29 -7.19 -8.31 -5.90
CA GLY A 29 -6.23 -9.00 -5.03
C GLY A 29 -5.00 -8.17 -4.63
N LEU A 30 -4.75 -7.04 -5.31
CA LEU A 30 -3.57 -6.19 -5.12
C LEU A 30 -3.89 -4.71 -5.39
N GLY A 31 -2.92 -3.82 -5.16
CA GLY A 31 -3.01 -2.41 -5.57
C GLY A 31 -3.51 -1.42 -4.52
N PHE A 32 -3.94 -1.86 -3.33
CA PHE A 32 -4.40 -0.93 -2.28
C PHE A 32 -3.39 0.20 -1.96
N PRO A 33 -2.11 -0.08 -1.65
CA PRO A 33 -1.13 0.99 -1.39
C PRO A 33 -0.83 1.83 -2.63
N LEU A 34 -0.90 1.22 -3.82
CA LEU A 34 -0.63 1.89 -5.10
C LEU A 34 -1.69 2.92 -5.45
N ILE A 35 -2.91 2.77 -4.92
CA ILE A 35 -4.01 3.72 -5.06
C ILE A 35 -4.04 4.70 -3.88
N THR A 36 -4.00 4.18 -2.65
CA THR A 36 -4.25 4.99 -1.45
C THR A 36 -3.12 5.94 -1.11
N VAL A 37 -1.85 5.51 -1.18
CA VAL A 37 -0.70 6.35 -0.82
C VAL A 37 -0.62 7.62 -1.68
N PRO A 38 -0.66 7.58 -3.03
CA PRO A 38 -0.60 8.80 -3.83
C PRO A 38 -1.82 9.71 -3.63
N LEU A 39 -3.02 9.16 -3.46
CA LEU A 39 -4.21 9.96 -3.19
C LEU A 39 -4.14 10.68 -1.84
N VAL A 40 -3.75 9.97 -0.78
CA VAL A 40 -3.62 10.55 0.56
C VAL A 40 -2.42 11.50 0.65
N ALA A 41 -1.35 11.26 -0.13
CA ALA A 41 -0.19 12.15 -0.20
C ALA A 41 -0.55 13.56 -0.70
N ASN A 42 -1.57 13.70 -1.54
CA ASN A 42 -2.07 15.00 -1.99
C ASN A 42 -2.79 15.80 -0.89
N ILE A 43 -3.16 15.15 0.22
CA ILE A 43 -3.95 15.77 1.29
C ILE A 43 -3.05 16.10 2.49
N VAL A 44 -2.25 15.13 2.92
CA VAL A 44 -1.46 15.22 4.17
C VAL A 44 0.06 15.21 3.93
N GLY A 45 0.48 15.20 2.68
CA GLY A 45 1.88 15.09 2.28
C GLY A 45 2.35 13.63 2.18
N PRO A 46 3.42 13.39 1.40
CA PRO A 46 3.82 12.04 1.00
C PRO A 46 4.38 11.21 2.16
N HIS A 47 5.10 11.83 3.09
CA HIS A 47 5.61 11.16 4.29
C HIS A 47 4.47 10.66 5.18
N ALA A 48 3.53 11.54 5.53
CA ALA A 48 2.41 11.19 6.40
C ALA A 48 1.50 10.15 5.74
N ALA A 49 1.26 10.26 4.44
CA ALA A 49 0.45 9.30 3.70
C ALA A 49 1.01 7.88 3.76
N VAL A 50 2.31 7.69 3.56
CA VAL A 50 2.95 6.36 3.66
C VAL A 50 2.74 5.77 5.06
N VAL A 51 2.93 6.57 6.12
CA VAL A 51 2.77 6.11 7.51
C VAL A 51 1.32 5.76 7.83
N ILE A 52 0.38 6.62 7.47
CA ILE A 52 -1.05 6.43 7.72
C ILE A 52 -1.57 5.17 7.00
N ILE A 53 -1.16 4.96 5.75
CA ILE A 53 -1.62 3.84 4.92
C ILE A 53 -0.92 2.52 5.25
N ALA A 54 0.29 2.55 5.81
CA ALA A 54 1.00 1.33 6.20
C ALA A 54 0.19 0.49 7.20
N VAL A 55 -0.47 1.14 8.17
CA VAL A 55 -1.27 0.47 9.21
C VAL A 55 -2.43 -0.37 8.63
N PRO A 56 -3.38 0.20 7.86
CA PRO A 56 -4.47 -0.60 7.26
C PRO A 56 -3.96 -1.59 6.21
N THR A 57 -2.83 -1.30 5.54
CA THR A 57 -2.21 -2.25 4.60
C THR A 57 -1.75 -3.51 5.31
N VAL A 58 -0.97 -3.37 6.38
CA VAL A 58 -0.47 -4.49 7.17
C VAL A 58 -1.63 -5.22 7.84
N ALA A 59 -2.56 -4.49 8.45
CA ALA A 59 -3.72 -5.08 9.12
C ALA A 59 -4.55 -5.95 8.16
N SER A 60 -4.90 -5.44 6.98
CA SER A 60 -5.66 -6.21 5.99
C SER A 60 -4.88 -7.41 5.43
N ASN A 61 -3.57 -7.27 5.21
CA ASN A 61 -2.73 -8.38 4.75
C ASN A 61 -2.62 -9.49 5.82
N LEU A 62 -2.43 -9.13 7.09
CA LEU A 62 -2.39 -10.09 8.18
C LEU A 62 -3.73 -10.78 8.37
N PHE A 63 -4.84 -10.05 8.25
CA PHE A 63 -6.18 -10.62 8.26
C PHE A 63 -6.36 -11.68 7.16
N MET A 64 -5.91 -11.36 5.93
CA MET A 64 -5.93 -12.32 4.81
C MET A 64 -5.06 -13.54 5.07
N VAL A 65 -3.87 -13.40 5.66
CA VAL A 65 -3.02 -14.55 6.00
C VAL A 65 -3.70 -15.44 7.04
N ALA A 66 -4.30 -14.84 8.07
CA ALA A 66 -4.98 -15.57 9.14
C ALA A 66 -6.22 -16.35 8.64
N HIS A 67 -6.94 -15.82 7.66
CA HIS A 67 -8.19 -16.41 7.15
C HIS A 67 -8.03 -17.08 5.78
N GLY A 68 -6.86 -17.01 5.14
CA GLY A 68 -6.64 -17.45 3.77
C GLY A 68 -6.35 -18.95 3.60
N GLY A 69 -6.50 -19.76 4.65
CA GLY A 69 -6.35 -21.22 4.59
C GLY A 69 -4.93 -21.73 4.34
N GLY A 70 -3.90 -20.90 4.55
CA GLY A 70 -2.49 -21.29 4.37
C GLY A 70 -1.97 -22.21 5.48
N THR A 71 -1.04 -23.11 5.16
CA THR A 71 -0.36 -23.97 6.13
C THR A 71 0.97 -23.38 6.56
N VAL A 72 1.40 -23.64 7.80
CA VAL A 72 2.74 -23.28 8.33
C VAL A 72 3.88 -23.77 7.42
N ALA A 73 3.73 -24.95 6.82
CA ALA A 73 4.69 -25.49 5.87
C ALA A 73 4.90 -24.59 4.64
N ARG A 74 3.83 -23.96 4.14
CA ARG A 74 3.86 -23.05 3.00
C ARG A 74 4.50 -21.72 3.39
N LEU A 75 4.18 -21.19 4.57
CA LEU A 75 4.87 -20.01 5.11
C LEU A 75 6.38 -20.23 5.25
N ARG A 76 6.80 -21.42 5.66
CA ARG A 76 8.22 -21.78 5.76
C ARG A 76 8.92 -21.84 4.39
N GLN A 77 8.23 -22.29 3.34
CA GLN A 77 8.76 -22.23 1.97
C GLN A 77 8.99 -20.78 1.51
N LEU A 78 8.15 -19.86 1.97
CA LEU A 78 8.26 -18.43 1.68
C LEU A 78 9.15 -17.68 2.69
N ALA A 79 9.82 -18.36 3.63
CA ALA A 79 10.55 -17.71 4.72
C ALA A 79 11.58 -16.69 4.22
N TRP A 80 12.33 -17.01 3.17
CA TRP A 80 13.29 -16.06 2.58
C TRP A 80 12.63 -14.82 1.98
N LEU A 81 11.46 -14.98 1.35
CA LEU A 81 10.67 -13.85 0.85
C LEU A 81 10.13 -12.99 1.99
N ILE A 82 9.67 -13.61 3.08
CA ILE A 82 9.20 -12.91 4.27
C ILE A 82 10.35 -12.14 4.93
N VAL A 83 11.52 -12.75 5.07
CA VAL A 83 12.72 -12.08 5.60
C VAL A 83 13.12 -10.91 4.72
N GLY A 84 13.16 -11.10 3.39
CA GLY A 84 13.44 -10.01 2.44
C GLY A 84 12.42 -8.88 2.53
N LEU A 85 11.13 -9.20 2.66
CA LEU A 85 10.05 -8.23 2.83
C LEU A 85 10.23 -7.43 4.13
N VAL A 86 10.47 -8.09 5.25
CA VAL A 86 10.65 -7.43 6.55
C VAL A 86 11.92 -6.57 6.56
N ALA A 87 13.03 -7.08 6.04
CA ALA A 87 14.28 -6.35 5.94
C ALA A 87 14.12 -5.12 5.02
N GLY A 88 13.53 -5.30 3.84
CA GLY A 88 13.25 -4.22 2.90
C GLY A 88 12.32 -3.16 3.49
N ALA A 89 11.26 -3.57 4.20
CA ALA A 89 10.36 -2.65 4.90
C ALA A 89 11.09 -1.87 6.01
N ALA A 90 11.94 -2.53 6.80
CA ALA A 90 12.71 -1.87 7.85
C ALA A 90 13.72 -0.86 7.29
N VAL A 91 14.45 -1.23 6.24
CA VAL A 91 15.39 -0.35 5.54
C VAL A 91 14.65 0.85 4.93
N SER A 92 13.53 0.58 4.23
CA SER A 92 12.73 1.63 3.61
C SER A 92 12.12 2.57 4.65
N ALA A 93 11.62 2.06 5.77
CA ALA A 93 11.07 2.89 6.85
C ALA A 93 12.12 3.81 7.50
N ARG A 94 13.38 3.38 7.56
CA ARG A 94 14.49 4.23 8.00
C ARG A 94 14.79 5.30 6.97
N LEU A 95 14.99 4.90 5.72
CA LEU A 95 15.32 5.80 4.62
C LEU A 95 14.20 6.81 4.34
N LEU A 96 12.94 6.42 4.55
CA LEU A 96 11.78 7.27 4.31
C LEU A 96 11.92 8.63 4.97
N ARG A 97 12.46 8.69 6.20
CA ARG A 97 12.64 9.93 6.97
C ARG A 97 13.59 10.94 6.31
N ASP A 98 14.57 10.43 5.58
CA ASP A 98 15.65 11.24 5.00
C ASP A 98 15.36 11.66 3.56
N ILE A 99 14.33 11.07 2.92
CA ILE A 99 13.95 11.39 1.55
C ILE A 99 13.22 12.74 1.50
N ASN A 100 13.67 13.60 0.59
CA ASN A 100 13.00 14.87 0.29
C ASN A 100 11.53 14.61 -0.12
N PRO A 101 10.54 15.30 0.49
CA PRO A 101 9.12 15.14 0.16
C PRO A 101 8.79 15.27 -1.33
N ALA A 102 9.46 16.16 -2.08
CA ALA A 102 9.24 16.33 -3.51
C ALA A 102 9.68 15.08 -4.30
N VAL A 103 10.82 14.49 -3.94
CA VAL A 103 11.33 13.26 -4.54
C VAL A 103 10.40 12.09 -4.20
N LEU A 104 9.97 11.98 -2.94
CA LEU A 104 9.01 10.97 -2.53
C LEU A 104 7.69 11.10 -3.29
N GLY A 105 7.17 12.33 -3.43
CA GLY A 105 5.98 12.63 -4.22
C GLY A 105 6.13 12.21 -5.69
N LEU A 106 7.27 12.51 -6.31
CA LEU A 106 7.56 12.09 -7.68
C LEU A 106 7.55 10.55 -7.81
N ILE A 107 8.23 9.84 -6.91
CA ILE A 107 8.26 8.38 -6.88
C ILE A 107 6.84 7.81 -6.78
N LEU A 108 6.05 8.32 -5.83
CA LEU A 108 4.65 7.90 -5.66
C LEU A 108 3.82 8.17 -6.91
N GLY A 109 3.98 9.32 -7.55
CA GLY A 109 3.29 9.67 -8.79
C GLY A 109 3.66 8.75 -9.95
N VAL A 110 4.96 8.48 -10.16
CA VAL A 110 5.43 7.56 -11.21
C VAL A 110 4.86 6.16 -10.99
N ILE A 111 4.89 5.65 -9.76
CA ILE A 111 4.34 4.34 -9.43
C ILE A 111 2.82 4.31 -9.66
N ALA A 112 2.11 5.36 -9.26
CA ALA A 112 0.65 5.45 -9.42
C ALA A 112 0.24 5.45 -10.90
N VAL A 113 0.90 6.29 -11.71
CA VAL A 113 0.64 6.38 -13.15
C VAL A 113 1.02 5.08 -13.85
N GLY A 114 2.16 4.49 -13.49
CA GLY A 114 2.59 3.20 -14.03
C GLY A 114 1.60 2.08 -13.71
N TYR A 115 1.12 2.01 -12.47
CA TYR A 115 0.10 1.05 -12.07
C TYR A 115 -1.23 1.26 -12.81
N ALA A 116 -1.71 2.50 -12.88
CA ALA A 116 -2.94 2.83 -13.59
C ALA A 116 -2.84 2.49 -15.09
N GLY A 117 -1.72 2.83 -15.72
CA GLY A 117 -1.45 2.50 -17.12
C GLY A 117 -1.40 0.99 -17.36
N ALA A 118 -0.72 0.24 -16.49
CA ALA A 118 -0.68 -1.22 -16.58
C ALA A 118 -2.07 -1.85 -16.45
N GLU A 119 -2.91 -1.35 -15.53
CA GLU A 119 -4.27 -1.85 -15.35
C GLU A 119 -5.18 -1.49 -16.53
N LEU A 120 -5.00 -0.30 -17.12
CA LEU A 120 -5.76 0.13 -18.31
C LEU A 120 -5.42 -0.73 -19.55
N VAL A 121 -4.18 -1.20 -19.63
CA VAL A 121 -3.68 -2.02 -20.75
C VAL A 121 -3.95 -3.51 -20.56
N ARG A 122 -4.39 -3.96 -19.37
CA ARG A 122 -4.54 -5.40 -19.06
C ARG A 122 -5.39 -6.12 -20.11
N VAL A 123 -4.67 -6.86 -20.96
CA VAL A 123 -5.18 -7.93 -21.81
C VAL A 123 -5.54 -9.09 -20.87
N PRO A 124 -6.76 -9.64 -20.92
CA PRO A 124 -7.15 -10.74 -20.04
C PRO A 124 -6.25 -11.95 -20.30
N LEU A 125 -5.28 -12.17 -19.41
CA LEU A 125 -4.45 -13.37 -19.38
C LEU A 125 -5.35 -14.53 -18.94
N ARG A 126 -5.98 -15.16 -19.93
CA ARG A 126 -6.64 -16.46 -19.81
C ARG A 126 -5.56 -17.48 -19.47
N LEU A 127 -5.39 -17.78 -18.20
CA LEU A 127 -4.58 -18.92 -17.77
C LEU A 127 -5.27 -20.19 -18.28
N PRO A 128 -4.59 -21.05 -19.05
CA PRO A 128 -5.10 -22.37 -19.38
C PRO A 128 -5.40 -23.12 -18.08
N ALA A 129 -6.59 -23.72 -18.00
CA ALA A 129 -7.03 -24.56 -16.89
C ALA A 129 -6.18 -25.82 -16.76
#